data_AF-A0A933YPU8-F1
#
_entry.id   AF-A0A933YPU8-F1
#
_cell.length_a   1.000
_cell.length_b   1.000
_cell.length_c   1.000
_cell.angle_alpha   90.00
_cell.angle_beta   90.00
_cell.angle_gamma   90.00
#
_symmetry.space_group_name_H-M   'P 1'
#
loop_
_entity.id
_entity.type
_entity.pdbx_description
1 polymer ?
#
loop_
_entity_poly.entity_id
_entity_poly.type
_entity_poly.pdbx_seq_one_letter_code
_entity_poly.pdbx_strand_id
1 'polypeptide(L)'
;MKTAMFALLSLLLFFLVTLGPNNLPARTTAVDSLTILGHATAKIKTADGKVIYIDPFQPGNYSDSADIVLITHQHSDHNQLNLVRRKSTCVVISNAEAHPDTSYRTFTIGSIKVTAVPAYNVNHQRAQCVGFVVEFNGIKLYHAGDTGNIPEMADLTARHLTFCMLPIDGIFTMTPEEATQAASTINASFNIPMHTMPPPDTFSLPMVARFTPPNKIVIRNGESIGLVITAVEPAPSTPTDFELMQNYPNPFNPMTTIRFSLTRTGVRVSLKVFDMHGREVATLVEGELKVGSHQRVFDASGLASGVYFYRLQSGGMASVKKFVLAK
;
A
#
# COMPACT_ATOMS: atom_id res chain seq x y z
N MET A 1 -23.17 61.39 -13.51
CA MET A 1 -23.45 60.04 -14.07
C MET A 1 -22.19 59.20 -13.89
N LYS A 2 -22.26 58.06 -13.17
CA LYS A 2 -21.11 57.15 -12.86
C LYS A 2 -19.99 57.86 -12.02
N THR A 3 -19.13 57.25 -11.20
CA THR A 3 -18.99 55.93 -10.54
C THR A 3 -17.95 56.12 -9.41
N ALA A 4 -17.92 55.38 -8.29
CA ALA A 4 -18.82 54.35 -7.73
C ALA A 4 -18.63 54.30 -6.19
N MET A 5 -19.54 53.64 -5.45
CA MET A 5 -19.36 53.32 -4.03
C MET A 5 -20.11 52.02 -3.69
N PHE A 6 -19.38 50.90 -3.56
CA PHE A 6 -19.89 49.66 -2.98
C PHE A 6 -18.73 48.90 -2.32
N ALA A 7 -18.54 49.15 -1.03
CA ALA A 7 -18.01 48.14 -0.13
C ALA A 7 -19.20 47.38 0.44
N LEU A 8 -19.28 46.06 0.26
CA LEU A 8 -20.29 45.25 0.94
C LEU A 8 -19.63 44.00 1.54
N LEU A 9 -19.93 43.79 2.82
CA LEU A 9 -19.48 42.69 3.67
C LEU A 9 -19.58 41.32 2.98
N SER A 10 -18.50 40.54 3.02
CA SER A 10 -18.61 39.08 2.95
C SER A 10 -19.05 38.56 4.33
N LEU A 11 -20.07 37.69 4.31
CA LEU A 11 -20.81 37.27 5.49
C LEU A 11 -20.00 36.23 6.30
N LEU A 12 -19.51 36.60 7.48
CA LEU A 12 -18.85 35.68 8.39
C LEU A 12 -19.90 34.89 9.20
N LEU A 13 -20.18 33.65 8.80
CA LEU A 13 -21.20 32.83 9.46
C LEU A 13 -20.67 32.20 10.75
N PHE A 14 -20.79 32.93 11.86
CA PHE A 14 -20.55 32.40 13.21
C PHE A 14 -21.62 31.35 13.56
N PHE A 15 -21.22 30.08 13.72
CA PHE A 15 -22.05 29.08 14.39
C PHE A 15 -21.72 29.09 15.89
N LEU A 16 -22.55 29.79 16.68
CA LEU A 16 -22.45 29.77 18.14
C LEU A 16 -23.02 28.45 18.65
N VAL A 17 -22.15 27.47 18.95
CA VAL A 17 -22.53 26.34 19.80
C VAL A 17 -22.34 26.78 21.26
N THR A 18 -23.44 26.89 21.99
CA THR A 18 -23.44 27.22 23.42
C THR A 18 -22.89 26.05 24.23
N LEU A 19 -21.60 26.11 24.60
CA LEU A 19 -20.97 25.15 25.49
C LEU A 19 -21.50 25.34 26.93
N GLY A 20 -22.35 24.41 27.38
CA GLY A 20 -22.70 24.29 28.79
C GLY A 20 -21.50 23.81 29.64
N PRO A 21 -21.47 24.10 30.96
CA PRO A 21 -20.31 23.85 31.80
C PRO A 21 -20.18 22.38 32.20
N ASN A 22 -19.65 21.55 31.29
CA ASN A 22 -19.14 20.21 31.61
C ASN A 22 -17.71 20.08 31.08
N ASN A 23 -16.78 20.73 31.78
CA ASN A 23 -15.34 20.50 31.62
C ASN A 23 -14.96 19.12 32.17
N LEU A 24 -15.34 18.06 31.46
CA LEU A 24 -14.57 16.82 31.50
C LEU A 24 -13.24 17.11 30.78
N PRO A 25 -12.08 16.87 31.41
CA PRO A 25 -10.81 17.00 30.70
C PRO A 25 -10.83 16.03 29.52
N ALA A 26 -10.62 16.55 28.31
CA ALA A 26 -10.44 15.74 27.13
C ALA A 26 -9.19 14.88 27.33
N ARG A 27 -9.38 13.66 27.85
CA ARG A 27 -8.32 12.68 28.04
C ARG A 27 -7.96 12.15 26.67
N THR A 28 -7.10 12.87 25.95
CA THR A 28 -6.51 12.43 24.69
C THR A 28 -5.77 11.13 24.96
N THR A 29 -6.43 10.01 24.70
CA THR A 29 -5.78 8.71 24.67
C THR A 29 -4.71 8.78 23.61
N ALA A 30 -3.44 8.59 23.99
CA ALA A 30 -2.36 8.50 23.03
C ALA A 30 -2.72 7.41 22.01
N VAL A 31 -2.56 7.73 20.73
CA VAL A 31 -2.80 6.81 19.62
C VAL A 31 -1.46 6.36 19.07
N ASP A 32 -1.42 5.13 18.57
CA ASP A 32 -0.32 4.69 17.71
C ASP A 32 -0.23 5.63 16.49
N SER A 33 0.97 5.83 15.95
CA SER A 33 1.20 6.77 14.86
C SER A 33 2.33 6.34 13.93
N LEU A 34 2.20 6.70 12.66
CA LEU A 34 3.22 6.52 11.61
C LEU A 34 3.56 7.90 11.04
N THR A 35 4.83 8.28 11.10
CA THR A 35 5.40 9.44 10.43
C THR A 35 6.32 8.98 9.31
N ILE A 36 6.20 9.54 8.10
CA ILE A 36 7.20 9.38 7.04
C ILE A 36 8.16 10.56 7.16
N LEU A 37 9.41 10.32 7.55
CA LEU A 37 10.39 11.42 7.65
C LEU A 37 10.95 11.79 6.28
N GLY A 38 11.05 10.79 5.39
CA GLY A 38 11.15 10.99 3.95
C GLY A 38 11.86 9.83 3.27
N HIS A 39 11.75 9.74 1.94
CA HIS A 39 12.29 8.61 1.17
C HIS A 39 11.71 7.27 1.67
N ALA A 40 12.51 6.37 2.23
CA ALA A 40 12.07 5.15 2.91
C ALA A 40 11.91 5.28 4.44
N THR A 41 12.35 6.39 5.06
CA THR A 41 12.38 6.52 6.52
C THR A 41 10.99 6.57 7.14
N ALA A 42 10.70 5.57 7.97
CA ALA A 42 9.49 5.51 8.79
C ALA A 42 9.82 5.71 10.28
N LYS A 43 9.00 6.49 10.99
CA LYS A 43 8.96 6.53 12.45
C LYS A 43 7.60 6.02 12.92
N ILE A 44 7.59 4.96 13.72
CA ILE A 44 6.41 4.49 14.43
C ILE A 44 6.52 4.94 15.88
N LYS A 45 5.47 5.59 16.41
CA LYS A 45 5.36 5.91 17.83
C LYS A 45 4.06 5.33 18.36
N THR A 46 4.19 4.40 19.29
CA THR A 46 3.07 3.63 19.85
C THR A 46 2.32 4.41 20.94
N ALA A 47 1.08 4.00 21.22
CA ALA A 47 0.25 4.56 22.28
C ALA A 47 0.88 4.43 23.69
N ASP A 48 1.63 3.35 23.94
CA ASP A 48 2.39 3.11 25.17
C ASP A 48 3.78 3.78 25.17
N GLY A 49 4.11 4.57 24.15
CA GLY A 49 5.28 5.45 24.12
C GLY A 49 6.58 4.82 23.63
N LYS A 50 6.53 3.62 23.03
CA LYS A 50 7.64 3.04 22.27
C LYS A 50 7.87 3.74 20.95
N VAL A 51 9.13 3.93 20.59
CA VAL A 51 9.55 4.60 19.36
C VAL A 51 10.42 3.67 18.52
N ILE A 52 10.01 3.44 17.28
CA ILE A 52 10.71 2.64 16.28
C ILE A 52 11.09 3.55 15.12
N TYR A 53 12.35 3.53 14.71
CA TYR A 53 12.79 4.09 13.43
C TYR A 53 13.13 2.96 12.46
N ILE A 54 12.71 3.09 11.20
CA ILE A 54 13.08 2.18 10.11
C ILE A 54 13.80 3.03 9.07
N ASP A 55 14.97 2.55 8.63
CA ASP A 55 15.78 3.16 7.57
C ASP A 55 15.99 4.67 7.74
N PRO A 56 16.61 5.14 8.83
CA PRO A 56 16.86 6.55 9.06
C PRO A 56 17.77 7.11 7.97
N PHE A 57 17.27 8.12 7.26
CA PHE A 57 17.97 8.84 6.21
C PHE A 57 17.50 10.30 6.16
N GLN A 58 18.37 11.16 5.63
CA GLN A 58 18.24 12.62 5.47
C GLN A 58 17.85 13.42 6.74
N PRO A 59 18.12 14.73 6.81
CA PRO A 59 17.70 15.55 7.95
C PRO A 59 16.17 15.52 8.16
N GLY A 60 15.74 15.30 9.40
CA GLY A 60 14.33 15.15 9.76
C GLY A 60 14.10 15.21 11.27
N ASN A 61 12.86 15.00 11.71
CA ASN A 61 12.51 15.08 13.14
C ASN A 61 12.85 13.78 13.92
N TYR A 62 14.13 13.63 14.25
CA TYR A 62 14.68 12.57 15.11
C TYR A 62 14.77 12.97 16.60
N SER A 63 13.83 13.81 17.09
CA SER A 63 13.84 14.29 18.47
C SER A 63 13.42 13.24 19.50
N ASP A 64 12.56 12.29 19.12
CA ASP A 64 12.16 11.15 19.95
C ASP A 64 13.32 10.14 20.06
N SER A 65 13.70 9.73 21.28
CA SER A 65 14.72 8.70 21.47
C SER A 65 14.16 7.30 21.17
N ALA A 66 14.79 6.57 20.26
CA ALA A 66 14.40 5.23 19.82
C ALA A 66 14.49 4.17 20.95
N ASP A 67 13.50 3.29 21.01
CA ASP A 67 13.59 1.96 21.64
C ASP A 67 14.10 0.90 20.65
N ILE A 68 13.78 1.06 19.37
CA ILE A 68 14.16 0.14 18.28
C ILE A 68 14.61 0.93 17.07
N VAL A 69 15.69 0.49 16.40
CA VAL A 69 16.02 0.93 15.04
C VAL A 69 16.19 -0.27 14.12
N LEU A 70 15.49 -0.25 12.98
CA LEU A 70 15.52 -1.29 11.96
C LEU A 70 16.26 -0.77 10.72
N ILE A 71 17.18 -1.55 10.17
CA ILE A 71 17.95 -1.22 8.95
C ILE A 71 17.75 -2.34 7.92
N THR A 72 17.02 -2.07 6.84
CA THR A 72 16.67 -3.06 5.80
C THR A 72 17.87 -3.52 4.98
N HIS A 73 18.84 -2.63 4.74
CA HIS A 73 20.09 -2.89 4.05
C HIS A 73 21.09 -1.73 4.26
N GLN A 74 22.29 -1.85 3.70
CA GLN A 74 23.45 -1.01 4.04
C GLN A 74 23.69 0.18 3.11
N HIS A 75 22.77 0.51 2.19
CA HIS A 75 22.92 1.69 1.34
C HIS A 75 22.77 2.99 2.16
N SER A 76 23.41 4.06 1.69
CA SER A 76 23.54 5.33 2.41
C SER A 76 22.22 6.08 2.60
N ASP A 77 21.23 5.79 1.77
CA ASP A 77 19.84 6.26 1.78
C ASP A 77 18.92 5.47 2.73
N HIS A 78 19.46 4.46 3.42
CA HIS A 78 18.74 3.68 4.45
C HIS A 78 19.49 3.63 5.80
N ASN A 79 20.83 3.68 5.81
CA ASN A 79 21.62 3.57 7.05
C ASN A 79 22.33 4.89 7.45
N GLN A 80 21.59 5.83 8.03
CA GLN A 80 22.12 7.01 8.75
C GLN A 80 21.82 6.92 10.26
N LEU A 81 22.29 5.86 10.92
CA LEU A 81 22.12 5.62 12.36
C LEU A 81 22.59 6.77 13.27
N ASN A 82 23.49 7.63 12.79
CA ASN A 82 23.97 8.84 13.45
C ASN A 82 22.89 9.93 13.62
N LEU A 83 21.82 9.91 12.82
CA LEU A 83 20.68 10.83 12.96
C LEU A 83 19.80 10.48 14.15
N VAL A 84 19.76 9.20 14.54
CA VAL A 84 18.80 8.68 15.52
C VAL A 84 19.33 8.80 16.94
N ARG A 85 18.63 9.58 17.77
CA ARG A 85 18.80 9.54 19.22
C ARG A 85 18.31 8.18 19.73
N ARG A 86 19.13 7.48 20.50
CA ARG A 86 18.84 6.13 21.00
C ARG A 86 18.79 6.12 22.52
N LYS A 87 17.82 5.41 23.10
CA LYS A 87 17.83 5.07 24.54
C LYS A 87 19.03 4.16 24.84
N SER A 88 19.50 4.12 26.08
CA SER A 88 20.56 3.17 26.50
C SER A 88 20.14 1.70 26.33
N THR A 89 18.84 1.42 26.33
CA THR A 89 18.23 0.11 26.07
C THR A 89 17.75 -0.06 24.63
N CYS A 90 18.18 0.78 23.69
CA CYS A 90 17.73 0.70 22.30
C CYS A 90 18.28 -0.56 21.63
N VAL A 91 17.40 -1.34 21.02
CA VAL A 91 17.77 -2.46 20.16
C VAL A 91 17.98 -1.94 18.74
N VAL A 92 19.10 -2.28 18.10
CA VAL A 92 19.28 -2.08 16.66
C VAL A 92 19.17 -3.46 16.01
N ILE A 93 18.46 -3.56 14.88
CA ILE A 93 18.33 -4.79 14.10
C ILE A 93 18.67 -4.44 12.66
N SER A 94 19.86 -4.84 12.24
CA SER A 94 20.34 -4.73 10.87
C SER A 94 19.94 -5.92 10.02
N ASN A 95 19.96 -5.74 8.70
CA ASN A 95 19.86 -6.80 7.70
C ASN A 95 20.75 -8.03 8.00
N ALA A 96 21.98 -7.83 8.50
CA ALA A 96 22.89 -8.92 8.82
C ALA A 96 22.45 -9.74 10.05
N GLU A 97 21.87 -9.08 11.07
CA GLU A 97 21.32 -9.75 12.25
C GLU A 97 19.98 -10.43 11.92
N ALA A 98 19.19 -9.80 11.04
CA ALA A 98 17.87 -10.19 10.59
C ALA A 98 17.87 -11.34 9.56
N HIS A 99 18.90 -11.39 8.71
CA HIS A 99 19.09 -12.39 7.65
C HIS A 99 20.49 -13.03 7.63
N PRO A 100 20.91 -13.75 8.68
CA PRO A 100 22.14 -14.52 8.67
C PRO A 100 21.92 -15.89 8.01
N ASP A 101 22.94 -16.35 7.29
CA ASP A 101 23.04 -17.71 6.74
C ASP A 101 21.80 -18.14 5.93
N THR A 102 21.23 -17.21 5.17
CA THR A 102 20.00 -17.34 4.35
C THR A 102 18.68 -17.54 5.11
N SER A 103 18.69 -17.55 6.45
CA SER A 103 17.49 -17.61 7.29
C SER A 103 16.87 -16.22 7.52
N TYR A 104 15.56 -16.09 7.67
CA TYR A 104 14.91 -14.82 8.07
C TYR A 104 14.43 -14.92 9.51
N ARG A 105 14.89 -14.02 10.39
CA ARG A 105 14.63 -14.08 11.84
C ARG A 105 13.42 -13.27 12.29
N THR A 106 12.86 -13.67 13.43
CA THR A 106 11.86 -12.93 14.19
C THR A 106 12.44 -12.52 15.54
N PHE A 107 12.20 -11.27 15.94
CA PHE A 107 12.63 -10.66 17.19
C PHE A 107 11.40 -10.21 17.98
N THR A 108 11.44 -10.34 19.31
CA THR A 108 10.38 -9.85 20.20
C THR A 108 10.99 -8.92 21.25
N ILE A 109 10.55 -7.66 21.27
CA ILE A 109 11.06 -6.58 22.11
C ILE A 109 9.88 -6.04 22.92
N GLY A 110 9.61 -6.66 24.07
CA GLY A 110 8.40 -6.40 24.85
C GLY A 110 7.14 -6.81 24.08
N SER A 111 6.23 -5.86 23.86
CA SER A 111 4.99 -6.02 23.07
C SER A 111 5.19 -5.97 21.55
N ILE A 112 6.36 -5.54 21.08
CA ILE A 112 6.65 -5.36 19.65
C ILE A 112 7.32 -6.62 19.11
N LYS A 113 6.81 -7.14 17.99
CA LYS A 113 7.41 -8.27 17.26
C LYS A 113 7.85 -7.81 15.87
N VAL A 114 9.09 -8.08 15.50
CA VAL A 114 9.68 -7.71 14.20
C VAL A 114 10.08 -9.00 13.47
N THR A 115 9.57 -9.21 12.27
CA THR A 115 9.92 -10.37 11.42
C THR A 115 10.59 -9.89 10.14
N ALA A 116 11.80 -10.35 9.90
CA ALA A 116 12.47 -10.16 8.62
C ALA A 116 11.76 -10.97 7.51
N VAL A 117 11.72 -10.44 6.30
CA VAL A 117 11.18 -11.11 5.10
C VAL A 117 12.07 -10.79 3.89
N PRO A 118 11.99 -11.57 2.79
CA PRO A 118 12.75 -11.28 1.58
C PRO A 118 12.50 -9.88 1.02
N ALA A 119 13.57 -9.24 0.54
CA ALA A 119 13.57 -8.03 -0.27
C ALA A 119 14.74 -8.13 -1.24
N TYR A 120 14.51 -7.97 -2.54
CA TYR A 120 15.57 -8.00 -3.56
C TYR A 120 15.10 -7.51 -4.93
N ASN A 121 16.04 -7.09 -5.78
CA ASN A 121 15.87 -6.88 -7.22
C ASN A 121 17.23 -6.93 -7.93
N VAL A 122 17.32 -6.37 -9.14
CA VAL A 122 18.58 -6.30 -9.90
C VAL A 122 19.65 -5.41 -9.28
N ASN A 123 19.24 -4.43 -8.46
CA ASN A 123 20.12 -3.51 -7.73
C ASN A 123 20.39 -3.97 -6.28
N HIS A 124 19.49 -4.78 -5.72
CA HIS A 124 19.47 -5.17 -4.30
C HIS A 124 19.60 -6.69 -4.14
N GLN A 125 20.76 -7.14 -3.65
CA GLN A 125 21.04 -8.58 -3.51
C GLN A 125 20.24 -9.21 -2.37
N ARG A 126 19.60 -10.36 -2.63
CA ARG A 126 18.75 -11.10 -1.67
C ARG A 126 19.44 -11.47 -0.35
N ALA A 127 20.76 -11.70 -0.38
CA ALA A 127 21.56 -11.99 0.81
C ALA A 127 21.92 -10.73 1.63
N GLN A 128 21.63 -9.53 1.13
CA GLN A 128 22.04 -8.25 1.72
C GLN A 128 20.86 -7.36 2.10
N CYS A 129 19.62 -7.71 1.72
CA CYS A 129 18.44 -6.87 1.92
C CYS A 129 17.30 -7.65 2.58
N VAL A 130 16.54 -6.98 3.45
CA VAL A 130 15.35 -7.53 4.11
C VAL A 130 14.22 -6.51 4.10
N GLY A 131 12.99 -6.97 3.96
CA GLY A 131 11.82 -6.24 4.44
C GLY A 131 11.55 -6.57 5.90
N PHE A 132 10.74 -5.75 6.58
CA PHE A 132 10.31 -6.01 7.96
C PHE A 132 8.79 -5.97 8.09
N VAL A 133 8.22 -7.01 8.72
CA VAL A 133 6.86 -6.97 9.27
C VAL A 133 6.96 -6.63 10.75
N VAL A 134 6.44 -5.47 11.14
CA VAL A 134 6.42 -4.95 12.52
C VAL A 134 5.00 -5.08 13.05
N GLU A 135 4.84 -5.83 14.14
CA GLU A 135 3.55 -6.08 14.80
C GLU A 135 3.54 -5.45 16.21
N PHE A 136 2.55 -4.61 16.49
CA PHE A 136 2.40 -3.85 17.74
C PHE A 136 0.93 -3.43 17.92
N ASN A 137 0.39 -3.49 19.14
CA ASN A 137 -0.97 -3.00 19.47
C ASN A 137 -2.09 -3.48 18.51
N GLY A 138 -1.96 -4.68 17.95
CA GLY A 138 -2.88 -5.27 16.95
C GLY A 138 -2.64 -4.85 15.50
N ILE A 139 -1.79 -3.84 15.26
CA ILE A 139 -1.35 -3.38 13.95
C ILE A 139 -0.28 -4.33 13.41
N LYS A 140 -0.33 -4.64 12.12
CA LYS A 140 0.76 -5.27 11.38
C LYS A 140 1.17 -4.38 10.21
N LEU A 141 2.35 -3.76 10.31
CA LEU A 141 2.92 -2.90 9.28
C LEU A 141 4.05 -3.64 8.57
N TYR A 142 3.95 -3.78 7.26
CA TYR A 142 5.05 -4.25 6.41
C TYR A 142 5.77 -3.06 5.80
N HIS A 143 7.08 -3.00 6.01
CA HIS A 143 8.01 -2.10 5.33
C HIS A 143 8.88 -2.94 4.41
N ALA A 144 8.78 -2.73 3.11
CA ALA A 144 9.41 -3.62 2.13
C ALA A 144 10.93 -3.46 1.99
N GLY A 145 11.51 -2.39 2.55
CA GLY A 145 12.83 -1.91 2.13
C GLY A 145 12.86 -1.68 0.62
N ASP A 146 14.05 -1.84 0.03
CA ASP A 146 14.25 -1.73 -1.40
C ASP A 146 14.18 -3.11 -2.06
N THR A 147 13.18 -3.28 -2.92
CA THR A 147 12.82 -4.57 -3.53
C THR A 147 12.09 -4.37 -4.85
N GLY A 148 12.03 -5.43 -5.65
CA GLY A 148 11.10 -5.61 -6.75
C GLY A 148 9.79 -6.25 -6.28
N ASN A 149 8.88 -6.48 -7.24
CA ASN A 149 7.71 -7.33 -7.04
C ASN A 149 8.15 -8.81 -7.08
N ILE A 150 8.48 -9.36 -5.91
CA ILE A 150 9.05 -10.71 -5.76
C ILE A 150 7.99 -11.77 -5.43
N PRO A 151 8.17 -13.05 -5.81
CA PRO A 151 7.17 -14.10 -5.57
C PRO A 151 6.77 -14.28 -4.09
N GLU A 152 7.71 -14.12 -3.16
CA GLU A 152 7.50 -14.30 -1.72
C GLU A 152 6.53 -13.27 -1.10
N MET A 153 6.18 -12.21 -1.83
CA MET A 153 5.12 -11.29 -1.42
C MET A 153 3.73 -11.97 -1.36
N ALA A 154 3.54 -13.11 -2.04
CA ALA A 154 2.32 -13.92 -1.91
C ALA A 154 2.17 -14.57 -0.51
N ASP A 155 3.27 -14.84 0.18
CA ASP A 155 3.23 -15.41 1.54
C ASP A 155 2.77 -14.37 2.58
N LEU A 156 2.80 -13.08 2.23
CA LEU A 156 2.34 -11.99 3.09
C LEU A 156 0.82 -11.88 3.15
N THR A 157 0.08 -12.40 2.15
CA THR A 157 -1.39 -12.40 2.12
C THR A 157 -1.99 -13.09 3.35
N ALA A 158 -1.42 -14.23 3.74
CA ALA A 158 -1.84 -15.00 4.91
C ALA A 158 -1.58 -14.29 6.25
N ARG A 159 -0.79 -13.21 6.27
CA ARG A 159 -0.50 -12.45 7.49
C ARG A 159 -1.59 -11.43 7.84
N HIS A 160 -2.50 -11.11 6.91
CA HIS A 160 -3.54 -10.08 7.06
C HIS A 160 -2.95 -8.75 7.54
N LEU A 161 -2.07 -8.16 6.72
CA LEU A 161 -1.36 -6.93 7.04
C LEU A 161 -2.30 -5.72 7.09
N THR A 162 -2.14 -4.86 8.10
CA THR A 162 -2.90 -3.61 8.25
C THR A 162 -2.37 -2.56 7.28
N PHE A 163 -1.04 -2.36 7.25
CA PHE A 163 -0.38 -1.37 6.41
C PHE A 163 0.75 -2.04 5.61
N CYS A 164 0.88 -1.67 4.34
CA CYS A 164 1.95 -2.12 3.46
C CYS A 164 2.63 -0.88 2.85
N MET A 165 3.93 -0.71 3.13
CA MET A 165 4.77 0.35 2.58
C MET A 165 5.64 -0.23 1.46
N LEU A 166 5.52 0.32 0.25
CA LEU A 166 6.20 -0.17 -0.95
C LEU A 166 7.00 0.96 -1.64
N PRO A 167 8.23 0.69 -2.10
CA PRO A 167 9.03 1.67 -2.84
C PRO A 167 8.52 1.79 -4.29
N ILE A 168 8.55 2.99 -4.91
CA ILE A 168 7.88 3.25 -6.20
C ILE A 168 8.63 4.16 -7.20
N ASP A 169 9.92 4.43 -7.01
CA ASP A 169 10.68 5.37 -7.85
C ASP A 169 10.90 4.90 -9.30
N GLY A 170 10.85 3.58 -9.56
CA GLY A 170 11.05 3.00 -10.89
C GLY A 170 12.45 3.13 -11.50
N ILE A 171 13.48 3.43 -10.69
CA ILE A 171 14.89 3.53 -11.08
C ILE A 171 15.70 2.47 -10.35
N PHE A 172 15.63 2.45 -9.01
CA PHE A 172 16.33 1.49 -8.14
C PHE A 172 15.41 0.40 -7.59
N THR A 173 14.11 0.69 -7.45
CA THR A 173 13.08 -0.24 -6.96
C THR A 173 12.00 -0.53 -8.01
N MET A 174 10.77 -0.80 -7.58
CA MET A 174 9.62 -0.99 -8.46
C MET A 174 9.19 0.31 -9.13
N THR A 175 8.65 0.21 -10.34
CA THR A 175 7.75 1.23 -10.87
C THR A 175 6.46 1.31 -10.03
N PRO A 176 5.72 2.44 -10.05
CA PRO A 176 4.44 2.53 -9.36
C PRO A 176 3.42 1.47 -9.78
N GLU A 177 3.48 1.00 -11.04
CA GLU A 177 2.63 -0.06 -11.58
C GLU A 177 3.01 -1.43 -11.02
N GLU A 178 4.30 -1.77 -10.97
CA GLU A 178 4.80 -3.00 -10.32
C GLU A 178 4.52 -3.01 -8.81
N ALA A 179 4.63 -1.87 -8.13
CA ALA A 179 4.28 -1.74 -6.72
C ALA A 179 2.76 -1.85 -6.49
N THR A 180 1.93 -1.30 -7.40
CA THR A 180 0.47 -1.49 -7.37
C THR A 180 0.11 -2.98 -7.48
N GLN A 181 0.90 -3.71 -8.25
CA GLN A 181 0.82 -5.16 -8.37
C GLN A 181 1.30 -5.89 -7.11
N ALA A 182 2.44 -5.51 -6.52
CA ALA A 182 2.91 -6.06 -5.25
C ALA A 182 1.84 -5.89 -4.15
N ALA A 183 1.27 -4.69 -3.99
CA ALA A 183 0.13 -4.43 -3.11
C ALA A 183 -1.09 -5.32 -3.41
N SER A 184 -1.38 -5.55 -4.69
CA SER A 184 -2.44 -6.44 -5.19
C SER A 184 -2.21 -7.93 -4.92
N THR A 185 -0.98 -8.36 -4.70
CA THR A 185 -0.59 -9.71 -4.27
C THR A 185 -0.66 -9.81 -2.74
N ILE A 186 -0.03 -8.86 -2.05
CA ILE A 186 0.05 -8.79 -0.59
C ILE A 186 -1.34 -8.64 0.05
N ASN A 187 -2.25 -7.90 -0.61
CA ASN A 187 -3.64 -7.69 -0.16
C ASN A 187 -3.74 -7.17 1.29
N ALA A 188 -2.91 -6.17 1.61
CA ALA A 188 -2.97 -5.43 2.88
C ALA A 188 -4.19 -4.49 2.92
N SER A 189 -4.67 -4.18 4.13
CA SER A 189 -5.84 -3.30 4.31
C SER A 189 -5.61 -1.88 3.78
N PHE A 190 -4.39 -1.35 3.91
CA PHE A 190 -3.99 -0.03 3.42
C PHE A 190 -2.59 -0.08 2.79
N ASN A 191 -2.39 0.70 1.72
CA ASN A 191 -1.16 0.70 0.93
C ASN A 191 -0.53 2.10 0.88
N ILE A 192 0.75 2.21 1.20
CA ILE A 192 1.48 3.48 1.36
C ILE A 192 2.68 3.48 0.40
N PRO A 193 2.82 4.47 -0.49
CA PRO A 193 4.03 4.62 -1.27
C PRO A 193 5.15 5.23 -0.41
N MET A 194 6.34 4.66 -0.52
CA MET A 194 7.61 5.21 -0.02
C MET A 194 8.64 5.23 -1.15
N HIS A 195 9.87 5.70 -0.90
CA HIS A 195 10.98 5.75 -1.87
C HIS A 195 10.46 6.16 -3.28
N THR A 196 9.82 7.34 -3.35
CA THR A 196 9.01 7.72 -4.53
C THR A 196 9.78 8.53 -5.58
N MET A 197 11.00 8.92 -5.22
CA MET A 197 12.02 9.57 -6.05
C MET A 197 13.36 9.32 -5.33
N PRO A 198 14.49 9.17 -6.04
CA PRO A 198 15.81 9.18 -5.42
C PRO A 198 16.14 10.55 -4.78
N PRO A 199 17.20 10.64 -3.98
CA PRO A 199 17.74 11.93 -3.52
C PRO A 199 18.16 12.82 -4.69
N PRO A 200 18.08 14.17 -4.57
CA PRO A 200 17.79 14.92 -3.34
C PRO A 200 16.29 15.12 -3.04
N ASP A 201 15.40 14.98 -4.02
CA ASP A 201 13.99 15.37 -3.84
C ASP A 201 13.22 14.41 -2.93
N THR A 202 13.51 13.11 -3.01
CA THR A 202 12.95 11.99 -2.20
C THR A 202 11.43 11.79 -2.21
N PHE A 203 10.65 12.75 -2.70
CA PHE A 203 9.19 12.68 -2.82
C PHE A 203 8.67 13.18 -4.18
N SER A 204 7.80 12.43 -4.85
CA SER A 204 7.23 12.78 -6.16
C SER A 204 5.74 12.49 -6.25
N LEU A 205 4.93 13.56 -6.35
CA LEU A 205 3.49 13.46 -6.61
C LEU A 205 3.16 12.75 -7.94
N PRO A 206 3.87 13.01 -9.06
CA PRO A 206 3.67 12.23 -10.30
C PRO A 206 3.84 10.71 -10.13
N MET A 207 4.80 10.25 -9.32
CA MET A 207 4.99 8.81 -9.06
C MET A 207 3.89 8.27 -8.15
N VAL A 208 3.57 8.99 -7.08
CA VAL A 208 2.45 8.67 -6.16
C VAL A 208 1.08 8.64 -6.87
N ALA A 209 0.89 9.42 -7.94
CA ALA A 209 -0.33 9.39 -8.74
C ALA A 209 -0.49 8.09 -9.53
N ARG A 210 0.60 7.53 -10.05
CA ARG A 210 0.64 6.27 -10.80
C ARG A 210 0.47 5.02 -9.93
N PHE A 211 0.90 5.08 -8.67
CA PHE A 211 0.64 4.02 -7.69
C PHE A 211 -0.87 3.99 -7.38
N THR A 212 -1.58 2.94 -7.79
CA THR A 212 -3.06 2.87 -7.76
C THR A 212 -3.63 1.62 -7.07
N PRO A 213 -3.08 1.14 -5.94
CA PRO A 213 -3.69 0.04 -5.20
C PRO A 213 -4.99 0.47 -4.49
N PRO A 214 -5.84 -0.48 -4.11
CA PRO A 214 -6.96 -0.20 -3.21
C PRO A 214 -6.46 0.40 -1.89
N ASN A 215 -7.27 1.27 -1.29
CA ASN A 215 -7.01 1.87 0.01
C ASN A 215 -5.62 2.54 0.12
N LYS A 216 -5.20 3.23 -0.95
CA LYS A 216 -3.96 4.03 -0.95
C LYS A 216 -4.04 5.16 0.09
N ILE A 217 -3.06 5.23 0.98
CA ILE A 217 -2.81 6.37 1.86
C ILE A 217 -1.55 7.07 1.36
N VAL A 218 -1.60 8.39 1.22
CA VAL A 218 -0.43 9.22 0.89
C VAL A 218 -0.02 9.99 2.14
N ILE A 219 1.26 9.91 2.50
CA ILE A 219 1.88 10.64 3.61
C ILE A 219 3.11 11.32 3.03
N ARG A 220 3.24 12.65 3.16
CA ARG A 220 4.43 13.38 2.70
C ARG A 220 5.56 13.31 3.72
N ASN A 221 6.77 13.63 3.28
CA ASN A 221 7.91 13.81 4.17
C ASN A 221 7.58 14.82 5.28
N GLY A 222 7.76 14.42 6.53
CA GLY A 222 7.42 15.18 7.74
C GLY A 222 5.99 15.00 8.26
N GLU A 223 5.07 14.41 7.48
CA GLU A 223 3.68 14.19 7.89
C GLU A 223 3.51 12.92 8.72
N SER A 224 2.49 12.92 9.58
CA SER A 224 2.16 11.82 10.48
C SER A 224 0.67 11.52 10.47
N ILE A 225 0.32 10.23 10.51
CA ILE A 225 -1.05 9.75 10.67
C ILE A 225 -1.22 9.04 12.02
N GLY A 226 -2.43 9.09 12.58
CA GLY A 226 -2.84 8.25 13.70
C GLY A 226 -3.30 6.88 13.20
N LEU A 227 -2.77 5.81 13.78
CA LEU A 227 -3.09 4.43 13.46
C LEU A 227 -4.18 3.92 14.43
N VAL A 228 -5.42 4.35 14.22
CA VAL A 228 -6.53 3.93 15.08
C VAL A 228 -7.13 2.65 14.52
N ILE A 229 -6.88 1.51 15.16
CA ILE A 229 -7.73 0.32 14.97
C ILE A 229 -9.05 0.59 15.70
N THR A 230 -10.00 1.20 15.01
CA THR A 230 -11.40 0.96 15.35
C THR A 230 -11.73 -0.47 14.98
N ALA A 231 -12.43 -1.19 15.87
CA ALA A 231 -13.02 -2.49 15.57
C ALA A 231 -14.22 -2.34 14.64
N VAL A 232 -13.98 -1.74 13.47
CA VAL A 232 -14.86 -1.85 12.31
C VAL A 232 -14.52 -3.21 11.72
N GLU A 233 -15.35 -4.21 12.04
CA GLU A 233 -15.66 -5.33 11.13
C GLU A 233 -15.53 -4.78 9.71
N PRO A 234 -14.60 -5.29 8.85
CA PRO A 234 -14.27 -4.63 7.59
C PRO A 234 -15.55 -4.52 6.78
N ALA A 235 -16.16 -3.33 6.81
CA ALA A 235 -17.42 -3.07 6.16
C ALA A 235 -17.18 -3.45 4.71
N PRO A 236 -17.97 -4.37 4.12
CA PRO A 236 -17.71 -4.84 2.77
C PRO A 236 -17.59 -3.61 1.90
N SER A 237 -16.37 -3.35 1.41
CA SER A 237 -16.02 -2.13 0.72
C SER A 237 -16.72 -2.19 -0.61
N THR A 238 -17.97 -1.74 -0.55
CA THR A 238 -18.92 -1.77 -1.65
C THR A 238 -18.27 -0.89 -2.71
N PRO A 239 -17.80 -1.45 -3.83
CA PRO A 239 -17.05 -0.67 -4.79
C PRO A 239 -17.94 0.49 -5.21
N THR A 240 -17.41 1.71 -5.19
CA THR A 240 -18.15 2.89 -5.63
C THR A 240 -18.49 2.81 -7.10
N ASP A 241 -17.65 2.10 -7.88
CA ASP A 241 -17.66 2.11 -9.33
C ASP A 241 -17.67 0.69 -9.92
N PHE A 242 -18.33 0.56 -11.07
CA PHE A 242 -18.34 -0.66 -11.89
C PHE A 242 -17.10 -0.64 -12.77
N GLU A 243 -16.11 -1.48 -12.44
CA GLU A 243 -14.82 -1.49 -13.08
C GLU A 243 -14.46 -2.89 -13.60
N LEU A 244 -13.91 -2.93 -14.81
CA LEU A 244 -13.19 -4.09 -15.33
C LEU A 244 -11.70 -3.74 -15.38
N MET A 245 -10.91 -4.36 -14.51
CA MET A 245 -9.47 -4.12 -14.43
C MET A 245 -8.74 -4.77 -15.59
N GLN A 246 -7.52 -4.31 -15.85
CA GLN A 246 -6.63 -5.02 -16.77
C GLN A 246 -6.26 -6.38 -16.16
N ASN A 247 -6.35 -7.43 -16.96
CA ASN A 247 -5.92 -8.77 -16.60
C ASN A 247 -4.42 -8.82 -16.31
N TYR A 248 -3.99 -9.74 -15.45
CA TYR A 248 -2.58 -9.98 -15.17
C TYR A 248 -2.26 -11.48 -15.03
N PRO A 249 -1.16 -11.98 -15.63
CA PRO A 249 -0.23 -11.26 -16.51
C PRO A 249 -0.87 -10.82 -17.84
N ASN A 250 -0.22 -9.87 -18.53
CA ASN A 250 -0.58 -9.43 -19.88
C ASN A 250 0.62 -8.78 -20.59
N PRO A 251 1.25 -9.41 -21.61
CA PRO A 251 0.90 -10.71 -22.18
C PRO A 251 0.97 -11.87 -21.18
N PHE A 252 0.26 -12.97 -21.45
CA PHE A 252 0.20 -14.13 -20.57
C PHE A 252 0.42 -15.46 -21.29
N ASN A 253 0.77 -16.49 -20.53
CA ASN A 253 1.00 -17.85 -21.02
C ASN A 253 0.76 -18.90 -19.92
N PRO A 254 -0.17 -19.87 -20.10
CA PRO A 254 -1.44 -19.74 -20.78
C PRO A 254 -2.53 -19.15 -19.86
N MET A 255 -2.22 -18.87 -18.59
CA MET A 255 -3.16 -18.42 -17.57
C MET A 255 -3.04 -16.92 -17.24
N THR A 256 -4.17 -16.27 -16.99
CA THR A 256 -4.26 -14.89 -16.49
C THR A 256 -5.40 -14.73 -15.50
N THR A 257 -5.30 -13.77 -14.58
CA THR A 257 -6.38 -13.39 -13.68
C THR A 257 -7.05 -12.11 -14.17
N ILE A 258 -8.38 -12.13 -14.28
CA ILE A 258 -9.22 -10.97 -14.59
C ILE A 258 -9.91 -10.55 -13.30
N ARG A 259 -9.78 -9.27 -12.93
CA ARG A 259 -10.39 -8.67 -11.75
C ARG A 259 -11.45 -7.64 -12.15
N PHE A 260 -12.53 -7.55 -11.39
CA PHE A 260 -13.62 -6.61 -11.64
C PHE A 260 -14.41 -6.28 -10.38
N SER A 261 -15.06 -5.13 -10.36
CA SER A 261 -15.95 -4.70 -9.29
C SER A 261 -17.40 -4.60 -9.75
N LEU A 262 -18.33 -4.91 -8.83
CA LEU A 262 -19.77 -4.77 -9.04
C LEU A 262 -20.35 -3.84 -7.97
N THR A 263 -21.25 -2.96 -8.39
CA THR A 263 -21.88 -1.91 -7.55
C THR A 263 -23.35 -2.20 -7.20
N ARG A 264 -23.96 -3.25 -7.77
CA ARG A 264 -25.37 -3.61 -7.58
C ARG A 264 -25.53 -5.12 -7.35
N THR A 265 -26.25 -5.51 -6.30
CA THR A 265 -26.71 -6.89 -6.05
C THR A 265 -27.95 -7.25 -6.87
N GLY A 266 -28.21 -8.54 -7.07
CA GLY A 266 -29.46 -9.02 -7.71
C GLY A 266 -29.58 -8.69 -9.19
N VAL A 267 -28.43 -8.53 -9.86
CA VAL A 267 -28.35 -8.19 -11.29
C VAL A 267 -27.52 -9.27 -11.98
N ARG A 268 -27.99 -9.72 -13.15
CA ARG A 268 -27.27 -10.69 -13.98
C ARG A 268 -25.96 -10.08 -14.51
N VAL A 269 -24.88 -10.80 -14.28
CA VAL A 269 -23.51 -10.48 -14.68
C VAL A 269 -23.06 -11.47 -15.74
N SER A 270 -22.38 -10.97 -16.77
CA SER A 270 -21.62 -11.82 -17.70
C SER A 270 -20.19 -11.31 -17.83
N LEU A 271 -19.23 -12.23 -17.79
CA LEU A 271 -17.83 -11.99 -18.14
C LEU A 271 -17.44 -12.98 -19.22
N LYS A 272 -17.21 -12.49 -20.44
CA LYS A 272 -17.02 -13.30 -21.65
C LYS A 272 -15.76 -12.87 -22.40
N VAL A 273 -15.10 -13.82 -23.05
CA VAL A 273 -13.89 -13.63 -23.87
C VAL A 273 -14.24 -13.80 -25.34
N PHE A 274 -13.69 -12.93 -26.19
CA PHE A 274 -13.93 -12.85 -27.62
C PHE A 274 -12.61 -12.79 -28.39
N ASP A 275 -12.58 -13.37 -29.58
CA ASP A 275 -11.47 -13.19 -30.52
C ASP A 275 -11.55 -11.85 -31.28
N MET A 276 -10.56 -11.58 -32.15
CA MET A 276 -10.52 -10.36 -32.96
C MET A 276 -11.65 -10.22 -33.99
N HIS A 277 -12.42 -11.28 -34.26
CA HIS A 277 -13.60 -11.26 -35.12
C HIS A 277 -14.90 -11.09 -34.31
N GLY A 278 -14.80 -10.91 -32.99
CA GLY A 278 -15.95 -10.79 -32.09
C GLY A 278 -16.64 -12.12 -31.79
N ARG A 279 -16.05 -13.27 -32.13
CA ARG A 279 -16.59 -14.59 -31.79
C ARG A 279 -16.31 -14.87 -30.33
N GLU A 280 -17.32 -15.29 -29.57
CA GLU A 280 -17.14 -15.74 -28.19
C GLU A 280 -16.30 -17.02 -28.15
N VAL A 281 -15.22 -17.01 -27.36
CA VAL A 281 -14.31 -18.16 -27.20
C VAL A 281 -14.32 -18.73 -25.77
N ALA A 282 -14.81 -17.98 -24.78
CA ALA A 282 -15.06 -18.48 -23.43
C ALA A 282 -16.10 -17.63 -22.67
N THR A 283 -16.84 -18.27 -21.76
CA THR A 283 -17.64 -17.60 -20.72
C THR A 283 -17.01 -17.91 -19.36
N LEU A 284 -16.66 -16.88 -18.59
CA LEU A 284 -16.00 -16.97 -17.28
C LEU A 284 -16.94 -16.68 -16.10
N VAL A 285 -18.00 -15.92 -16.37
CA VAL A 285 -19.14 -15.68 -15.48
C VAL A 285 -20.40 -15.58 -16.32
N GLU A 286 -21.47 -16.23 -15.90
CA GLU A 286 -22.83 -16.04 -16.41
C GLU A 286 -23.79 -16.35 -15.27
N GLY A 287 -24.47 -15.34 -14.73
CA GLY A 287 -25.37 -15.49 -13.57
C GLY A 287 -25.33 -14.30 -12.63
N GLU A 288 -25.87 -14.45 -11.42
CA GLU A 288 -25.85 -13.38 -10.41
C GLU A 288 -24.60 -13.45 -9.54
N LEU A 289 -24.04 -12.28 -9.20
CA LEU A 289 -22.96 -12.14 -8.23
C LEU A 289 -23.33 -11.09 -7.18
N LYS A 290 -22.77 -11.24 -5.98
CA LYS A 290 -22.89 -10.23 -4.92
C LYS A 290 -22.14 -8.96 -5.31
N VAL A 291 -22.57 -7.82 -4.77
CA VAL A 291 -21.80 -6.56 -4.82
C VAL A 291 -20.43 -6.77 -4.16
N GLY A 292 -19.39 -6.12 -4.68
CA GLY A 292 -18.01 -6.37 -4.24
C GLY A 292 -17.01 -6.54 -5.39
N SER A 293 -15.76 -6.74 -5.01
CA SER A 293 -14.67 -7.11 -5.92
C SER A 293 -14.65 -8.62 -6.17
N HIS A 294 -14.40 -9.00 -7.42
CA HIS A 294 -14.37 -10.37 -7.91
C HIS A 294 -13.11 -10.61 -8.74
N GLN A 295 -12.67 -11.87 -8.78
CA GLN A 295 -11.64 -12.31 -9.72
C GLN A 295 -12.00 -13.64 -10.36
N ARG A 296 -11.52 -13.86 -11.59
CA ARG A 296 -11.58 -15.15 -12.31
C ARG A 296 -10.23 -15.43 -12.95
N VAL A 297 -9.74 -16.65 -12.76
CA VAL A 297 -8.63 -17.19 -13.55
C VAL A 297 -9.18 -17.62 -14.91
N PHE A 298 -8.48 -17.25 -15.97
CA PHE A 298 -8.74 -17.69 -17.32
C PHE A 298 -7.53 -18.50 -17.80
N ASP A 299 -7.75 -19.78 -18.10
CA ASP A 299 -6.79 -20.62 -18.81
C ASP A 299 -7.11 -20.60 -20.32
N ALA A 300 -6.12 -20.16 -21.10
CA ALA A 300 -6.18 -20.13 -22.55
C ALA A 300 -5.33 -21.23 -23.21
N SER A 301 -5.05 -22.33 -22.50
CA SER A 301 -4.32 -23.51 -22.98
C SER A 301 -4.83 -24.03 -24.32
N GLY A 302 -6.14 -23.98 -24.57
CA GLY A 302 -6.78 -24.35 -25.85
C GLY A 302 -6.79 -23.28 -26.97
N LEU A 303 -6.29 -22.06 -26.74
CA LEU A 303 -6.35 -20.95 -27.71
C LEU A 303 -5.00 -20.66 -28.39
N ALA A 304 -5.00 -20.09 -29.60
CA ALA A 304 -3.78 -19.68 -30.30
C ALA A 304 -3.24 -18.34 -29.76
N SER A 305 -1.91 -18.14 -29.79
CA SER A 305 -1.27 -16.84 -29.47
C SER A 305 -1.88 -15.72 -30.31
N GLY A 306 -2.18 -14.58 -29.70
CA GLY A 306 -2.89 -13.48 -30.37
C GLY A 306 -3.57 -12.50 -29.42
N VAL A 307 -4.30 -11.55 -30.02
CA VAL A 307 -5.07 -10.53 -29.29
C VAL A 307 -6.52 -10.98 -29.15
N TYR A 308 -7.03 -10.86 -27.93
CA TYR A 308 -8.40 -11.17 -27.55
C TYR A 308 -9.00 -10.02 -26.73
N PHE A 309 -10.31 -10.03 -26.59
CA PHE A 309 -11.06 -9.05 -25.80
C PHE A 309 -11.87 -9.76 -24.72
N TYR A 310 -12.06 -9.12 -23.58
CA TYR A 310 -12.97 -9.59 -22.54
C TYR A 310 -13.93 -8.48 -22.16
N ARG A 311 -15.21 -8.86 -22.04
CA ARG A 311 -16.32 -7.95 -21.78
C ARG A 311 -17.02 -8.36 -20.50
N LEU A 312 -17.10 -7.40 -19.56
CA LEU A 312 -17.95 -7.47 -18.39
C LEU A 312 -19.26 -6.73 -18.68
N GLN A 313 -20.40 -7.31 -18.33
CA GLN A 313 -21.70 -6.64 -18.38
C GLN A 313 -22.46 -6.86 -17.08
N SER A 314 -23.11 -5.81 -16.58
CA SER A 314 -24.05 -5.89 -15.45
C SER A 314 -24.99 -4.68 -15.46
N GLY A 315 -26.30 -4.90 -15.38
CA GLY A 315 -27.27 -3.83 -15.07
C GLY A 315 -27.35 -2.69 -16.08
N GLY A 316 -27.13 -2.99 -17.36
CA GLY A 316 -27.05 -2.01 -18.45
C GLY A 316 -25.66 -1.41 -18.66
N MET A 317 -24.73 -1.61 -17.73
CA MET A 317 -23.33 -1.22 -17.88
C MET A 317 -22.55 -2.30 -18.62
N ALA A 318 -21.57 -1.89 -19.43
CA ALA A 318 -20.63 -2.78 -20.08
C ALA A 318 -19.23 -2.15 -20.08
N SER A 319 -18.20 -2.97 -19.86
CA SER A 319 -16.80 -2.56 -19.97
C SER A 319 -16.03 -3.62 -20.74
N VAL A 320 -15.09 -3.18 -21.58
CA VAL A 320 -14.28 -4.03 -22.47
C VAL A 320 -12.80 -3.71 -22.27
N LYS A 321 -11.98 -4.75 -22.20
CA LYS A 321 -10.52 -4.65 -22.19
C LYS A 321 -9.94 -5.66 -23.19
N LYS A 322 -8.69 -5.44 -23.62
CA LYS A 322 -7.94 -6.35 -24.49
C LYS A 322 -6.89 -7.10 -23.70
N PHE A 323 -6.54 -8.32 -24.11
CA PHE A 323 -5.35 -9.03 -23.64
C PHE A 323 -4.60 -9.74 -24.77
N VAL A 324 -3.34 -10.08 -24.50
CA VAL A 324 -2.43 -10.72 -25.44
C VAL A 324 -2.01 -12.08 -24.88
N LEU A 325 -2.36 -13.15 -25.56
CA LEU A 325 -1.86 -14.49 -25.28
C LEU A 325 -0.55 -14.68 -26.06
N ALA A 326 0.53 -15.01 -25.36
CA ALA A 326 1.87 -15.17 -25.93
C ALA A 326 2.47 -16.51 -25.47
N LYS A 327 2.11 -17.58 -26.17
CA LYS A 327 2.75 -18.90 -26.06
C LYS A 327 4.03 -18.96 -26.89
#